data_AF-A0AAV9TII2-F1
#
_entry.id   AF-A0AAV9TII2-F1
#
_cell.length_a   1.000
_cell.length_b   1.000
_cell.length_c   1.000
_cell.angle_alpha   90.00
_cell.angle_beta   90.00
_cell.angle_gamma   90.00
#
_symmetry.space_group_name_H-M   'P 1'
#
loop_
_entity.id
_entity.type
_entity.pdbx_description
1 polymer ?
#
loop_
_entity_poly.entity_id
_entity_poly.type
_entity_poly.pdbx_seq_one_letter_code
_entity_poly.pdbx_strand_id
1 'polypeptide(L)'
;MVGRTWKDDSGNYEVALDVMHTLHCVNKIRKALDPEYYHESESPRIHRMHVDHCLDYLRQTVQCHADLTPMVFSWSDDVGRVVADWREPHTCRNFNRVRSWAVDHFRP
;
A
#
# COMPACT_ATOMS: atom_id res chain seq x y z
N MET A 1 11.07 18.44 -5.23
CA MET A 1 9.77 18.49 -5.94
C MET A 1 9.82 19.47 -7.10
N VAL A 2 10.21 20.74 -6.88
CA VAL A 2 10.39 21.71 -7.98
C VAL A 2 11.46 21.22 -8.97
N GLY A 3 11.09 21.08 -10.24
CA GLY A 3 11.97 20.66 -11.34
C GLY A 3 11.99 19.16 -11.68
N ARG A 4 11.28 18.30 -10.93
CA ARG A 4 11.15 16.85 -11.24
C ARG A 4 9.72 16.36 -11.43
N THR A 5 8.73 17.15 -10.99
CA THR A 5 7.32 16.83 -11.20
C THR A 5 6.94 17.14 -12.63
N TRP A 6 6.32 16.16 -13.30
CA TRP A 6 5.79 16.30 -14.65
C TRP A 6 4.73 17.42 -14.70
N LYS A 7 4.67 18.09 -15.85
CA LYS A 7 3.64 19.08 -16.15
C LYS A 7 2.86 18.67 -17.38
N ASP A 8 1.55 18.88 -17.34
CA ASP A 8 0.70 18.74 -18.52
C ASP A 8 0.96 19.86 -19.53
N ASP A 9 0.33 19.74 -20.71
CA ASP A 9 0.41 20.74 -21.78
C ASP A 9 -0.16 22.11 -21.37
N SER A 10 -0.95 22.16 -20.30
CA SER A 10 -1.52 23.38 -19.71
C SER A 10 -0.62 23.98 -18.61
N GLY A 11 0.52 23.35 -18.30
CA GLY A 11 1.48 23.79 -17.31
C GLY A 11 1.14 23.41 -15.85
N ASN A 12 0.12 22.60 -15.61
CA ASN A 12 -0.27 22.13 -14.28
C ASN A 12 0.61 20.97 -13.82
N TYR A 13 0.79 20.84 -12.50
CA TYR A 13 1.49 19.69 -11.91
C TYR A 13 0.51 18.54 -11.68
N GLU A 14 0.87 17.34 -12.13
CA GLU A 14 0.18 16.13 -11.73
C GLU A 14 0.75 15.57 -10.42
N VAL A 15 -0.16 15.29 -9.50
CA VAL A 15 0.12 14.69 -8.20
C VAL A 15 -1.01 13.75 -7.82
N ALA A 16 -0.70 12.71 -7.06
CA ALA A 16 -1.67 11.78 -6.50
C ALA A 16 -1.44 11.63 -4.99
N LEU A 17 -2.49 11.23 -4.27
CA LEU A 17 -2.31 10.83 -2.88
C LEU A 17 -1.61 9.47 -2.84
N ASP A 18 -0.48 9.44 -2.13
CA ASP A 18 0.39 8.27 -1.95
C ASP A 18 -0.38 7.00 -1.55
N VAL A 19 -1.34 7.13 -0.62
CA VAL A 19 -2.18 6.02 -0.14
C VAL A 19 -2.92 5.27 -1.26
N MET A 20 -3.27 5.95 -2.36
CA MET A 20 -3.93 5.29 -3.50
C MET A 20 -2.95 4.40 -4.26
N HIS A 21 -1.69 4.83 -4.39
CA HIS A 21 -0.62 4.00 -4.95
C HIS A 21 -0.25 2.85 -4.00
N THR A 22 -0.18 3.10 -2.69
CA THR A 22 0.03 2.04 -1.68
C THR A 22 -1.04 0.93 -1.79
N LEU A 23 -2.31 1.30 -1.93
CA LEU A 23 -3.41 0.33 -2.08
C LEU A 23 -3.34 -0.42 -3.42
N HIS A 24 -2.91 0.23 -4.50
CA HIS A 24 -2.58 -0.44 -5.75
C HIS A 24 -1.49 -1.48 -5.55
N CYS A 25 -0.41 -1.15 -4.83
CA CYS A 25 0.68 -2.08 -4.54
C CYS A 25 0.19 -3.31 -3.75
N VAL A 26 -0.65 -3.11 -2.71
CA VAL A 26 -1.27 -4.22 -1.96
C VAL A 26 -2.07 -5.12 -2.90
N ASN A 27 -2.88 -4.53 -3.78
CA ASN A 27 -3.68 -5.30 -4.73
C ASN A 27 -2.83 -6.03 -5.77
N LYS A 28 -1.71 -5.44 -6.23
CA LYS A 28 -0.79 -6.08 -7.17
C LYS A 28 -0.15 -7.32 -6.56
N ILE A 29 0.33 -7.24 -5.31
CA ILE A 29 0.88 -8.40 -4.59
C ILE A 29 -0.21 -9.45 -4.35
N ARG A 30 -1.39 -9.04 -3.88
CA ARG A 30 -2.52 -9.95 -3.64
C ARG A 30 -2.85 -10.77 -4.90
N LYS A 31 -2.86 -10.15 -6.08
CA LYS A 31 -3.09 -10.84 -7.36
C LYS A 31 -1.92 -11.76 -7.74
N ALA A 32 -0.68 -11.33 -7.51
CA ALA A 32 0.51 -12.13 -7.79
C ALA A 32 0.62 -13.41 -6.94
N LEU A 33 -0.05 -13.45 -5.78
CA LEU A 33 -0.14 -14.65 -4.93
C LEU A 33 -1.08 -15.73 -5.49
N ASP A 34 -1.94 -15.40 -6.46
CA ASP A 34 -2.90 -16.33 -7.07
C ASP A 34 -2.94 -16.14 -8.60
N PRO A 35 -1.87 -16.55 -9.30
CA PRO A 35 -1.73 -16.36 -10.75
C PRO A 35 -2.66 -17.25 -11.58
N GLU A 36 -3.21 -18.29 -10.97
CA GLU A 36 -4.16 -19.22 -11.58
C GLU A 36 -5.53 -18.57 -11.73
N TYR A 37 -5.94 -17.78 -10.74
CA TYR A 37 -7.17 -16.99 -10.79
C TYR A 37 -6.96 -15.63 -11.48
N TYR A 38 -5.86 -14.93 -11.19
CA TYR A 38 -5.57 -13.61 -11.74
C TYR A 38 -4.59 -13.70 -12.92
N HIS A 39 -5.13 -13.80 -14.12
CA HIS A 39 -4.33 -13.75 -15.35
C HIS A 39 -3.74 -12.35 -15.56
N GLU A 40 -2.41 -12.30 -15.69
CA GLU A 40 -1.68 -11.07 -15.93
C GLU A 40 -1.53 -10.79 -17.43
N SER A 41 -1.77 -9.54 -17.83
CA SER A 41 -1.58 -9.08 -19.21
C SER A 41 -0.13 -8.67 -19.51
N GLU A 42 0.63 -8.30 -18.48
CA GLU A 42 2.05 -7.99 -18.57
C GLU A 42 2.89 -9.24 -18.89
N SER A 43 4.01 -9.06 -19.60
CA SER A 43 4.98 -10.14 -19.75
C SER A 43 5.54 -10.59 -18.39
N PRO A 44 5.97 -11.85 -18.22
CA PRO A 44 6.46 -12.35 -16.93
C PRO A 44 7.56 -11.49 -16.29
N ARG A 45 8.46 -10.92 -17.12
CA ARG A 45 9.52 -10.03 -16.65
C ARG A 45 8.97 -8.71 -16.09
N ILE A 46 8.02 -8.09 -16.79
CA ILE A 46 7.42 -6.82 -16.37
C ILE A 46 6.57 -7.04 -15.12
N HIS A 47 5.79 -8.12 -15.09
CA HIS A 47 5.01 -8.49 -13.91
C HIS A 47 5.89 -8.63 -12.67
N ARG A 48 6.99 -9.39 -12.78
CA ARG A 48 7.92 -9.57 -11.66
C ARG A 48 8.50 -8.24 -11.18
N MET A 49 8.97 -7.39 -12.10
CA MET A 49 9.51 -6.06 -11.76
C MET A 49 8.47 -5.19 -11.05
N HIS A 50 7.21 -5.23 -11.50
CA HIS A 50 6.12 -4.47 -10.92
C HIS A 50 5.82 -4.96 -9.48
N VAL A 51 5.78 -6.28 -9.26
CA VAL A 51 5.59 -6.87 -7.91
C VAL A 51 6.76 -6.49 -6.99
N ASP A 52 8.00 -6.61 -7.46
CA ASP A 52 9.20 -6.27 -6.66
C ASP A 52 9.20 -4.78 -6.27
N HIS A 53 8.84 -3.89 -7.19
CA HIS A 53 8.67 -2.46 -6.92
C HIS A 53 7.56 -2.20 -5.89
N CYS A 54 6.41 -2.85 -6.03
CA CYS A 54 5.30 -2.71 -5.09
C CYS A 54 5.70 -3.14 -3.68
N LEU A 55 6.44 -4.25 -3.55
CA LEU A 55 6.90 -4.76 -2.27
C LEU A 55 7.91 -3.81 -1.61
N ASP A 56 8.88 -3.27 -2.37
CA ASP A 56 9.82 -2.28 -1.83
C ASP A 56 9.11 -0.98 -1.43
N TYR A 57 8.16 -0.51 -2.23
CA TYR A 57 7.39 0.69 -1.90
C TYR A 57 6.53 0.50 -0.63
N LEU A 58 5.92 -0.66 -0.43
CA LEU A 58 5.22 -1.00 0.82
C LEU A 58 6.16 -1.03 2.02
N ARG A 59 7.36 -1.59 1.87
CA ARG A 59 8.40 -1.54 2.92
C ARG A 59 8.72 -0.09 3.30
N GLN A 60 8.95 0.78 2.31
CA GLN A 60 9.21 2.21 2.55
C GLN A 60 8.03 2.90 3.25
N THR A 61 6.80 2.59 2.82
CA THR A 61 5.57 3.15 3.41
C THR A 61 5.42 2.74 4.88
N VAL A 62 5.62 1.47 5.20
CA VAL A 62 5.57 0.96 6.59
C VAL A 62 6.64 1.63 7.46
N GLN A 63 7.87 1.78 6.96
CA GLN A 63 8.94 2.46 7.67
C GLN A 63 8.68 3.96 7.86
N CYS A 64 8.04 4.62 6.89
CA CYS A 64 7.68 6.03 6.97
C CYS A 64 6.57 6.28 8.00
N HIS A 65 5.56 5.40 8.03
CA HIS A 65 4.46 5.50 9.00
C HIS A 65 4.89 5.15 10.42
N ALA A 66 5.81 4.17 10.57
CA ALA A 66 6.43 3.78 11.83
C ALA A 66 5.42 3.67 13.00
N ASP A 67 4.41 2.79 12.85
CA ASP A 67 3.40 2.58 13.89
C ASP A 67 4.05 2.09 15.20
N LEU A 68 3.81 2.83 16.28
CA LEU A 68 4.39 2.58 17.61
C LEU A 68 3.42 1.83 18.55
N THR A 69 2.29 1.36 18.04
CA THR A 69 1.34 0.53 18.82
C THR A 69 2.08 -0.71 19.35
N PRO A 70 2.18 -0.91 20.68
CA PRO A 70 2.91 -2.04 21.24
C PRO A 70 2.30 -3.37 20.81
N MET A 71 3.13 -4.29 20.33
CA MET A 71 2.71 -5.66 20.06
C MET A 71 2.84 -6.49 21.33
N VAL A 72 1.72 -7.00 21.82
CA VAL A 72 1.70 -7.83 23.03
C VAL A 72 2.01 -9.27 22.65
N PHE A 73 2.72 -9.98 23.53
CA PHE A 73 2.94 -11.42 23.41
C PHE A 73 2.19 -12.14 24.52
N SER A 74 1.48 -13.21 24.18
CA SER A 74 0.71 -14.02 25.13
C SER A 74 0.94 -15.52 24.91
N TRP A 75 0.73 -16.32 25.94
CA TRP A 75 0.76 -17.77 25.82
C TRP A 75 -0.51 -18.26 25.10
N SER A 76 -0.33 -19.12 24.10
CA SER A 76 -1.44 -19.81 23.43
C SER A 76 -1.39 -21.29 23.73
N ASP A 77 -2.46 -21.81 24.34
CA ASP A 77 -2.60 -23.25 24.61
C ASP A 77 -2.77 -24.06 23.32
N ASP A 78 -3.42 -23.49 22.30
CA ASP A 78 -3.65 -24.16 21.01
C ASP A 78 -2.35 -24.54 20.28
N VAL A 79 -1.33 -23.68 20.39
CA VAL A 79 -0.01 -23.92 19.76
C VAL A 79 1.08 -24.25 20.77
N GLY A 80 0.78 -24.26 22.08
CA GLY A 80 1.71 -24.58 23.17
C GLY A 80 2.93 -23.68 23.25
N ARG A 81 2.81 -22.40 22.87
CA ARG A 81 3.92 -21.42 22.89
C ARG A 81 3.45 -19.97 23.01
N VAL A 82 4.40 -19.08 23.29
CA VAL A 82 4.18 -17.63 23.22
C VAL A 82 3.98 -17.21 21.76
N VAL A 83 2.94 -16.42 21.51
CA VAL A 83 2.59 -15.85 20.20
C VAL A 83 2.33 -14.35 20.31
N ALA A 84 2.52 -13.64 19.20
CA ALA A 84 2.13 -12.23 19.11
C ALA A 84 0.61 -12.10 19.02
N ASP A 85 0.05 -11.14 19.76
CA ASP A 85 -1.34 -10.70 19.66
C ASP A 85 -1.42 -9.47 18.73
N TRP A 86 -2.36 -9.53 17.78
CA TRP A 86 -2.53 -8.53 16.71
C TRP A 86 -3.79 -7.69 16.88
N ARG A 87 -4.45 -7.76 18.05
CA ARG A 87 -5.75 -7.12 18.30
C ARG A 87 -5.63 -5.73 18.91
N GLU A 88 -4.42 -5.24 19.14
CA GLU A 88 -4.20 -3.94 19.73
C GLU A 88 -4.76 -2.83 18.83
N PRO A 89 -5.46 -1.84 19.41
CA PRO A 89 -6.07 -0.79 18.63
C PRO A 89 -5.02 0.16 18.04
N HIS A 90 -5.04 0.33 16.73
CA HIS A 90 -4.19 1.27 16.01
C HIS A 90 -4.88 2.63 15.82
N THR A 91 -4.09 3.72 15.83
CA THR A 91 -4.62 5.06 15.54
C THR A 91 -4.50 5.39 14.05
N CYS A 92 -5.63 5.35 13.34
CA CYS A 92 -5.67 5.59 11.91
C CYS A 92 -6.16 7.00 11.54
N ARG A 93 -5.75 7.49 10.36
CA ARG A 93 -6.47 8.59 9.69
C ARG A 93 -7.83 8.08 9.23
N ASN A 94 -8.84 8.95 9.20
CA ASN A 94 -10.15 8.58 8.64
C ASN A 94 -10.05 8.39 7.13
N PHE A 95 -9.90 7.14 6.69
CA PHE A 95 -9.67 6.81 5.29
C PHE A 95 -10.85 7.23 4.40
N ASN A 96 -12.09 7.10 4.87
CA ASN A 96 -13.26 7.50 4.09
C ASN A 96 -13.23 8.99 3.75
N ARG A 97 -12.82 9.85 4.69
CA ARG A 97 -12.68 11.29 4.42
C ARG A 97 -11.56 11.59 3.42
N VAL A 98 -10.43 10.90 3.53
CA VAL A 98 -9.31 11.04 2.58
C VAL A 98 -9.74 10.61 1.18
N ARG A 99 -10.43 9.47 1.08
CA ARG A 99 -10.94 8.93 -0.19
C ARG A 99 -11.98 9.85 -0.81
N SER A 100 -12.96 10.32 -0.05
CA SER A 100 -13.97 11.26 -0.56
C SER A 100 -13.32 12.53 -1.11
N TRP A 101 -12.39 13.13 -0.35
CA TRP A 101 -11.67 14.31 -0.81
C TRP A 101 -10.91 14.05 -2.13
N ALA A 102 -10.23 12.90 -2.26
CA ALA A 102 -9.51 12.54 -3.48
C ALA A 102 -10.42 12.35 -4.69
N VAL A 103 -11.62 11.79 -4.50
CA VAL A 103 -12.62 11.63 -5.56
C VAL A 103 -13.18 12.99 -5.98
N ASP A 104 -13.52 13.85 -5.03
CA ASP A 104 -14.09 15.18 -5.29
C ASP A 104 -13.11 16.11 -6.05
N HIS A 105 -11.81 15.85 -5.92
CA HIS A 105 -10.73 16.62 -6.58
C HIS A 105 -10.04 15.83 -7.70
N PHE A 106 -10.61 14.70 -8.11
CA PHE A 106 -10.08 13.92 -9.22
C PHE A 106 -10.18 14.73 -10.52
N ARG A 107 -9.06 14.86 -11.23
CA ARG A 107 -9.03 15.42 -12.59
C ARG A 107 -9.10 14.27 -13.59
N PRO A 108 -10.13 14.24 -14.46
CA PRO A 108 -10.27 13.21 -15.50
C PRO A 108 -9.13 13.22 -16.51
#